data_AF-A0A2S2NNM6-F1
#
_entry.id   AF-A0A2S2NNM6-F1
#
_cell.length_a   1.000
_cell.length_b   1.000
_cell.length_c   1.000
_cell.angle_alpha   90.00
_cell.angle_beta   90.00
_cell.angle_gamma   90.00
#
_symmetry.space_group_name_H-M   'P 1'
#
loop_
_entity.id
_entity.type
_entity.pdbx_description
1 polymer ?
#
loop_
_entity_poly.entity_id
_entity_poly.type
_entity_poly.pdbx_seq_one_letter_code
_entity_poly.pdbx_strand_id
1 'polypeptide(L)'
;LVLTKRGVLSMIARIFDPLGMLSPTIFYVKTIMQRLWLTQVGWDSRISSDIADDWTRFYHSLGWLVDIQIPRYIGCYTGCSYVICGFCDASEKGYAAVAYLRVTDPF
;
A
#
# COMPACT_ATOMS: atom_id res chain seq x y z
N LEU A 1 2.62 16.72 11.02
CA LEU A 1 2.38 16.52 9.58
C LEU A 1 3.30 17.48 8.81
N VAL A 2 4.18 17.01 7.94
CA VAL A 2 5.03 17.89 7.11
C VAL A 2 4.43 17.98 5.72
N LEU A 3 3.93 19.17 5.36
CA LEU A 3 3.21 19.43 4.10
C LEU A 3 4.16 19.90 2.98
N THR A 4 5.23 19.14 2.77
CA THR A 4 6.21 19.35 1.70
C THR A 4 6.42 18.06 0.92
N LYS A 5 6.92 18.16 -0.32
CA LYS A 5 7.21 16.98 -1.15
C LYS A 5 8.19 16.02 -0.47
N ARG A 6 9.24 16.56 0.16
CA ARG A 6 10.20 15.77 0.95
C ARG A 6 9.53 15.11 2.16
N GLY A 7 8.68 15.84 2.87
CA GLY A 7 7.97 15.33 4.05
C GLY A 7 7.02 14.19 3.71
N VAL A 8 6.24 14.35 2.63
CA VAL A 8 5.36 13.30 2.10
C VAL A 8 6.20 12.07 1.74
N LEU A 9 7.20 12.20 0.87
CA LEU A 9 8.04 11.07 0.45
C LEU A 9 8.68 10.34 1.64
N SER A 10 9.24 11.09 2.60
CA SER A 10 9.84 10.53 3.80
C SER A 10 8.84 9.70 4.61
N MET A 11 7.60 10.18 4.75
CA MET A 11 6.54 9.44 5.44
C MET A 11 6.14 8.17 4.68
N ILE A 12 6.05 8.21 3.35
CA ILE A 12 5.76 7.04 2.51
C ILE A 12 6.84 5.97 2.71
N ALA A 13 8.10 6.38 2.70
CA ALA A 13 9.24 5.47 2.86
C ALA A 13 9.30 4.78 4.23
N ARG A 14 8.60 5.31 5.24
CA ARG A 14 8.50 4.68 6.57
C ARG A 14 7.47 3.55 6.63
N ILE A 15 6.62 3.41 5.62
CA ILE A 15 5.68 2.29 5.52
C ILE A 15 6.46 1.08 5.03
N PHE A 16 6.86 0.22 5.96
CA PHE A 16 7.60 -1.01 5.67
C PHE A 16 6.62 -2.18 5.50
N ASP A 17 6.57 -2.76 4.30
CA ASP A 17 5.68 -3.87 3.97
C ASP A 17 6.45 -5.03 3.31
N PRO A 18 7.17 -5.84 4.10
CA PRO A 18 8.00 -6.92 3.59
C PRO A 18 7.17 -8.06 2.97
N LEU A 19 5.89 -8.17 3.32
CA LEU A 19 5.00 -9.25 2.87
C LEU A 19 4.04 -8.82 1.76
N GLY A 20 4.01 -7.53 1.40
CA GLY A 20 3.10 -6.99 0.39
C GLY A 20 1.64 -6.87 0.87
N MET A 21 1.37 -7.03 2.17
CA MET A 21 0.00 -7.01 2.72
C MET A 21 -0.60 -5.60 2.76
N LEU A 22 0.25 -4.58 2.85
CA LEU A 22 -0.13 -3.17 2.80
C LEU A 22 -0.05 -2.60 1.38
N SER A 23 0.18 -3.43 0.37
CA SER A 23 0.29 -3.01 -1.04
C SER A 23 -0.86 -2.10 -1.51
N PRO A 24 -2.15 -2.35 -1.20
CA PRO A 24 -3.24 -1.47 -1.60
C PRO A 24 -3.11 -0.06 -0.99
N THR A 25 -2.73 0.00 0.28
CA THR A 25 -2.49 1.26 1.01
C THR A 25 -1.30 2.00 0.40
N ILE A 26 -0.18 1.30 0.17
CA ILE A 26 1.01 1.89 -0.44
C ILE A 26 0.72 2.38 -1.86
N PHE A 27 -0.08 1.63 -2.63
CA PHE A 27 -0.49 2.01 -3.97
C PHE A 27 -1.25 3.34 -3.97
N TYR A 28 -2.27 3.47 -3.12
CA TYR A 28 -3.05 4.71 -2.99
C TYR A 28 -2.15 5.92 -2.68
N VAL A 29 -1.20 5.75 -1.78
CA VAL A 29 -0.29 6.82 -1.38
C VAL A 29 0.72 7.17 -2.48
N LYS A 30 1.17 6.17 -3.24
CA LYS A 30 2.00 6.39 -4.42
C LYS A 30 1.25 7.19 -5.48
N THR A 31 -0.08 7.05 -5.60
CA THR A 31 -0.89 7.92 -6.48
C THR A 31 -0.87 9.38 -6.00
N ILE A 32 -0.94 9.64 -4.69
CA ILE A 32 -0.78 11.00 -4.13
C ILE A 32 0.62 11.54 -4.44
N MET A 33 1.66 10.73 -4.23
CA MET A 33 3.03 11.12 -4.55
C MET A 33 3.22 11.43 -6.04
N GLN A 34 2.61 10.63 -6.93
CA GLN A 34 2.64 10.86 -8.37
C GLN A 34 1.98 12.20 -8.73
N ARG A 35 0.80 12.51 -8.19
CA ARG A 35 0.16 13.83 -8.36
C ARG A 35 1.08 14.95 -7.91
N LEU A 36 1.74 14.78 -6.76
CA LEU A 36 2.67 15.76 -6.22
C LEU A 36 3.91 15.96 -7.10
N TRP A 37 4.42 14.91 -7.75
CA TRP A 37 5.48 15.03 -8.74
C TRP A 37 5.04 15.86 -9.95
N LEU A 38 3.82 15.64 -10.45
CA LEU A 38 3.28 16.36 -11.60
C LEU A 38 3.14 17.87 -11.37
N THR A 39 2.97 18.31 -10.13
CA THR A 39 2.92 19.75 -9.80
C THR A 39 4.24 20.50 -9.95
N GLN A 40 5.37 19.80 -10.16
CA GLN A 40 6.71 20.40 -10.33
C GLN A 40 7.17 21.32 -9.18
N VAL A 41 6.56 21.25 -7.99
CA VAL A 41 7.00 22.03 -6.82
C VAL A 41 8.37 21.57 -6.29
N GLY A 42 9.10 22.46 -5.63
CA GLY A 42 10.36 22.12 -4.97
C GLY A 42 10.20 21.13 -3.81
N TRP A 43 11.31 20.56 -3.35
CA TRP A 43 11.33 19.55 -2.28
C TRP A 43 10.72 20.04 -0.97
N ASP A 44 11.04 21.27 -0.58
CA ASP A 44 10.63 21.89 0.69
C ASP A 44 9.53 22.94 0.50
N SER A 45 9.02 23.08 -0.72
CA SER A 45 7.90 23.95 -1.04
C SER A 45 6.61 23.39 -0.46
N ARG A 46 5.70 24.30 -0.08
CA ARG A 46 4.35 23.94 0.37
C ARG A 46 3.58 23.30 -0.79
N ILE A 47 2.93 22.18 -0.50
CA ILE A 47 2.08 21.48 -1.47
C ILE A 47 0.73 22.22 -1.63
N SER A 48 0.06 22.03 -2.77
CA SER A 48 -1.26 22.61 -3.04
C SER A 48 -2.31 22.11 -2.04
N SER A 49 -3.34 22.91 -1.77
CA SER A 49 -4.36 22.61 -0.76
C SER A 49 -5.09 21.29 -1.05
N ASP A 50 -5.40 21.02 -2.32
CA ASP A 50 -6.07 19.78 -2.74
C ASP A 50 -5.26 18.52 -2.36
N ILE A 51 -3.95 18.54 -2.63
CA ILE A 51 -3.05 17.42 -2.29
C ILE A 51 -2.82 17.36 -0.78
N ALA A 52 -2.73 18.52 -0.11
CA ALA A 52 -2.61 18.59 1.34
C ALA A 52 -3.82 17.96 2.05
N ASP A 53 -5.03 18.20 1.56
CA ASP A 53 -6.25 17.66 2.14
C ASP A 53 -6.35 16.15 1.95
N ASP A 54 -6.01 15.64 0.77
CA ASP A 54 -5.94 14.20 0.50
C ASP A 54 -4.86 13.52 1.35
N TRP A 55 -3.68 14.12 1.45
CA TRP A 55 -2.58 13.61 2.27
C TRP A 55 -2.93 13.61 3.76
N THR A 56 -3.58 14.67 4.25
CA THR A 56 -4.00 14.78 5.65
C THR A 56 -5.04 13.70 5.99
N ARG A 57 -6.03 13.50 5.11
CA ARG A 57 -7.02 12.41 5.25
C ARG A 57 -6.35 11.04 5.31
N PHE A 58 -5.42 10.78 4.39
CA PHE A 58 -4.65 9.54 4.40
C PHE A 58 -3.85 9.38 5.70
N TYR A 59 -3.13 10.41 6.13
CA TYR A 59 -2.32 10.37 7.34
C TYR A 59 -3.14 10.03 8.58
N HIS A 60 -4.35 10.57 8.70
CA HIS A 60 -5.24 10.23 9.81
C HIS A 60 -5.80 8.80 9.72
N SER A 61 -5.98 8.24 8.52
CA SER A 61 -6.38 6.84 8.35
C SER A 61 -5.27 5.83 8.66
N LEU A 62 -3.99 6.25 8.72
CA LEU A 62 -2.87 5.35 9.01
C LEU A 62 -3.02 4.62 10.36
N GLY A 63 -3.69 5.25 11.33
CA GLY A 63 -3.96 4.65 12.63
C GLY A 63 -4.71 3.32 12.52
N TRP A 64 -5.60 3.18 11.53
CA TRP A 64 -6.37 1.94 11.33
C TRP A 64 -5.51 0.75 10.91
N LEU A 65 -4.32 0.99 10.33
CA LEU A 65 -3.42 -0.09 9.95
C LEU A 65 -2.85 -0.83 11.16
N VAL A 66 -2.79 -0.17 12.32
CA VAL A 66 -2.29 -0.76 13.57
C VAL A 66 -3.21 -1.88 14.06
N ASP A 67 -4.50 -1.75 13.80
CA ASP A 67 -5.52 -2.71 14.25
C ASP A 67 -5.68 -3.89 13.28
N ILE A 68 -5.03 -3.85 12.11
CA ILE A 68 -5.09 -4.94 11.13
C ILE A 68 -4.27 -6.13 11.63
N GLN A 69 -4.95 -7.23 11.92
CA GLN A 69 -4.34 -8.51 12.26
C GLN A 69 -4.52 -9.48 11.08
N ILE A 70 -3.41 -9.96 10.53
CA ILE A 70 -3.41 -10.94 9.44
C ILE A 70 -2.82 -12.25 9.98
N PRO A 71 -3.65 -13.28 10.20
CA PRO A 71 -3.16 -14.58 10.63
C PRO A 71 -2.18 -15.14 9.59
N ARG A 72 -0.95 -15.40 10.03
CA ARG A 72 0.06 -16.01 9.17
C ARG A 72 -0.14 -17.52 9.14
N TYR A 73 -0.66 -18.06 8.05
CA TYR A 73 -0.78 -19.50 7.84
C TYR A 73 0.50 -20.06 7.20
N ILE A 74 1.13 -21.03 7.87
CA ILE A 74 2.24 -21.83 7.34
C ILE A 74 1.83 -23.31 7.41
N GLY A 75 0.78 -23.70 6.69
CA GLY A 75 0.37 -25.09 6.64
C GLY A 75 1.03 -25.81 5.47
N CYS A 76 2.14 -26.51 5.75
CA CYS A 76 2.72 -27.48 4.83
C CYS A 76 2.54 -28.88 5.43
N TYR A 77 1.38 -29.48 5.24
CA TYR A 77 1.09 -30.84 5.69
C TYR A 77 1.20 -31.83 4.54
N THR A 78 1.63 -33.05 4.87
CA THR A 78 1.61 -34.18 3.96
C THR A 78 0.17 -34.57 3.64
N GLY A 79 -0.18 -34.66 2.36
CA GLY A 79 -1.53 -35.03 1.91
C GLY A 79 -2.40 -33.85 1.45
N CYS A 80 -2.04 -32.60 1.78
CA CYS A 80 -2.74 -31.44 1.24
C CYS A 80 -2.38 -31.17 -0.23
N SER A 81 -3.34 -30.60 -0.97
CA SER A 81 -3.11 -30.06 -2.31
C SER A 81 -2.83 -28.56 -2.26
N TYR A 82 -1.86 -28.11 -3.05
CA TYR A 82 -1.39 -26.73 -3.10
C TYR A 82 -1.58 -26.15 -4.49
N VAL A 83 -2.24 -24.99 -4.59
CA VAL A 83 -2.45 -24.26 -5.84
C VAL A 83 -2.01 -22.82 -5.65
N ILE A 84 -1.14 -22.32 -6.53
CA ILE A 84 -0.83 -20.90 -6.59
C ILE A 84 -1.94 -20.21 -7.36
N CYS A 85 -2.60 -19.24 -6.72
CA CYS A 85 -3.61 -18.41 -7.35
C CYS A 85 -3.03 -17.00 -7.54
N GLY A 86 -3.01 -16.53 -8.78
CA GLY A 86 -2.62 -15.17 -9.14
C GLY A 86 -3.83 -14.36 -9.57
N PHE A 87 -3.95 -13.15 -9.06
CA PHE A 87 -4.97 -12.17 -9.48
C PHE A 87 -4.26 -10.88 -9.84
N CYS A 88 -4.76 -10.20 -10.87
CA CYS A 88 -4.30 -8.88 -11.25
C CYS A 88 -5.48 -8.00 -11.64
N ASP A 89 -5.31 -6.70 -11.46
CA ASP A 89 -6.25 -5.68 -11.89
C ASP A 89 -5.51 -4.43 -12.38
N ALA A 90 -6.16 -3.66 -13.23
CA ALA A 90 -5.62 -2.51 -13.90
C ALA A 90 -6.62 -1.35 -13.87
N SER A 91 -6.11 -0.15 -13.58
CA SER A 91 -6.88 1.08 -13.68
C SER A 91 -6.02 2.19 -14.30
N GLU A 92 -6.63 3.32 -14.62
CA GLU A 92 -5.90 4.52 -15.05
C GLU A 92 -4.84 4.99 -14.04
N LYS A 93 -5.00 4.64 -12.75
CA LYS A 93 -4.07 5.01 -11.67
C LYS A 93 -2.89 4.05 -11.56
N GLY A 94 -2.97 2.87 -12.18
CA GLY A 94 -1.91 1.87 -12.17
C GLY A 94 -2.42 0.44 -12.09
N TYR A 95 -1.46 -0.47 -11.94
CA TYR A 95 -1.64 -1.91 -11.95
C TYR A 95 -1.34 -2.50 -10.58
N ALA A 96 -2.08 -3.53 -10.20
CA ALA A 96 -1.82 -4.31 -8.99
C ALA A 96 -1.93 -5.80 -9.29
N ALA A 97 -1.12 -6.59 -8.61
CA ALA A 97 -1.18 -8.04 -8.68
C ALA A 97 -0.92 -8.63 -7.31
N VAL A 98 -1.54 -9.78 -7.04
CA VAL A 98 -1.34 -10.57 -5.82
C VAL A 98 -1.23 -12.04 -6.19
N ALA A 99 -0.33 -12.74 -5.51
CA ALA A 99 -0.24 -14.19 -5.57
C ALA A 99 -0.41 -14.75 -4.16
N TYR A 100 -1.24 -15.78 -4.02
CA TYR A 100 -1.36 -16.50 -2.76
C TYR A 100 -1.43 -18.00 -3.00
N LEU A 101 -1.08 -18.75 -1.96
CA LEU A 101 -1.14 -20.21 -1.96
C LEU A 101 -2.50 -20.64 -1.38
N ARG A 102 -3.31 -21.32 -2.19
CA ARG A 102 -4.51 -22.00 -1.72
C ARG A 102 -4.13 -23.41 -1.31
N VAL A 103 -4.42 -23.75 -0.06
CA VAL A 103 -4.24 -25.10 0.48
C VAL A 103 -5.61 -25.77 0.58
N THR A 104 -5.74 -26.97 0.04
CA THR A 104 -6.95 -27.80 0.18
C THR A 104 -6.58 -29.02 1.02
N ASP A 105 -7.21 -29.13 2.19
CA ASP A 105 -7.10 -30.30 3.05
C ASP A 105 -8.04 -31.40 2.51
N PRO A 106 -7.56 -32.65 2.33
CA PRO A 106 -8.43 -33.77 1.97
C PRO A 106 -9.37 -34.23 3.10
N PHE A 107 -9.23 -33.74 4.34
CA PHE A 107 -10.05 -34.10 5.49
C PHE A 107 -11.07 -33.03 5.88
#